data_AF-A0A1W9LQK3-F1
#
_entry.id   AF-A0A1W9LQK3-F1
#
_cell.length_a   1.000
_cell.length_b   1.000
_cell.length_c   1.000
_cell.angle_alpha   90.00
_cell.angle_beta   90.00
_cell.angle_gamma   90.00
#
_symmetry.space_group_name_H-M   'P 1'
#
loop_
_entity.id
_entity.type
_entity.pdbx_description
1 polymer ?
#
loop_
_entity_poly.entity_id
_entity_poly.type
_entity_poly.pdbx_seq_one_letter_code
_entity_poly.pdbx_strand_id
1 'polypeptide(L)'
;MISAGIDCGAKNTKTVIMKDGNIIGKSSVPTGFDQEKAVDDSLENALKAAGISRKDVQKIFGTGSGKNSVKMADDTVNDIKAMAKGAFYFYPKARTVADVGAEEGRAAKMDEKGNPVDFAINEKCAAGAGAFIEAMARALETSLEEMGPLALKSDKTIPMNAQCAIFAESEVVGLIHAKTEKQDISKSIHDSMASRIVSMIRRIGVNEDVVMLGGVGRNPGFVKAMQRELNLNTIYIPDDPEFGSCVGAAVLAGE
;
A
#
# COMPACT_ATOMS: atom_id res chain seq x y z
N MET A 1 -3.90 9.27 25.90
CA MET A 1 -3.48 10.32 24.94
C MET A 1 -4.27 10.14 23.65
N ILE A 2 -4.69 11.23 23.00
CA ILE A 2 -5.32 11.19 21.67
C ILE A 2 -4.35 11.78 20.64
N SER A 3 -3.96 10.97 19.66
CA SER A 3 -3.07 11.36 18.57
C SER A 3 -3.75 11.15 17.22
N ALA A 4 -3.23 11.81 16.18
CA ALA A 4 -3.63 11.57 14.81
C ALA A 4 -2.43 11.32 13.89
N GLY A 5 -2.65 10.49 12.88
CA GLY A 5 -1.69 10.25 11.81
C GLY A 5 -2.37 10.53 10.48
N ILE A 6 -1.71 11.33 9.62
CA ILE A 6 -2.20 11.71 8.31
C ILE A 6 -1.22 11.22 7.25
N ASP A 7 -1.66 10.35 6.34
CA ASP A 7 -0.92 9.94 5.15
C ASP A 7 -1.48 10.66 3.92
N CYS A 8 -0.78 11.70 3.48
CA CYS A 8 -1.08 12.37 2.21
C CYS A 8 -0.38 11.63 1.08
N GLY A 9 -1.02 10.59 0.56
CA GLY A 9 -0.51 9.79 -0.56
C GLY A 9 -0.80 10.39 -1.93
N ALA A 10 -0.37 9.70 -3.00
CA ALA A 10 -0.57 10.19 -4.37
C ALA A 10 -2.05 10.17 -4.84
N LYS A 11 -2.78 9.10 -4.50
CA LYS A 11 -4.18 8.91 -4.92
C LYS A 11 -5.20 9.23 -3.83
N ASN A 12 -4.88 8.90 -2.59
CA ASN A 12 -5.77 9.09 -1.44
C ASN A 12 -4.99 9.67 -0.25
N THR A 13 -5.65 10.58 0.45
CA THR A 13 -5.24 11.13 1.74
C THR A 13 -6.03 10.43 2.84
N LYS A 14 -5.33 9.83 3.80
CA LYS A 14 -5.93 9.04 4.88
C LYS A 14 -5.59 9.64 6.22
N THR A 15 -6.56 9.61 7.13
CA THR A 15 -6.36 10.02 8.52
C THR A 15 -6.84 8.93 9.47
N VAL A 16 -6.05 8.67 10.51
CA VAL A 16 -6.40 7.83 11.66
C VAL A 16 -6.38 8.69 12.93
N ILE A 17 -7.42 8.55 13.74
CA ILE A 17 -7.46 9.05 15.12
C ILE A 17 -7.24 7.87 16.07
N MET A 18 -6.29 8.01 16.97
CA MET A 18 -5.93 6.99 17.95
C MET A 18 -6.12 7.51 19.36
N LYS A 19 -6.70 6.68 20.24
CA LYS A 19 -6.82 6.93 21.67
C LYS A 19 -6.29 5.74 22.45
N ASP A 20 -5.29 5.99 23.28
CA ASP A 20 -4.68 4.97 24.16
C ASP A 20 -4.29 3.70 23.39
N GLY A 21 -3.66 3.89 22.22
CA GLY A 21 -3.23 2.80 21.34
C GLY A 21 -4.33 2.15 20.50
N ASN A 22 -5.57 2.63 20.55
CA ASN A 22 -6.67 2.07 19.78
C ASN A 22 -7.16 3.04 18.70
N ILE A 23 -7.42 2.53 17.50
CA ILE A 23 -8.02 3.33 16.42
C ILE A 23 -9.49 3.61 16.76
N ILE A 24 -9.86 4.89 16.87
CA ILE A 24 -11.23 5.32 17.18
C ILE A 24 -11.91 6.06 16.02
N GLY A 25 -11.14 6.50 15.02
CA GLY A 25 -11.68 7.14 13.82
C GLY A 25 -10.77 6.95 12.63
N LYS A 26 -11.37 6.82 11.43
CA LYS A 26 -10.66 6.65 10.16
C LYS A 26 -11.38 7.42 9.07
N SER A 27 -10.61 7.92 8.11
CA SER A 27 -11.13 8.53 6.89
C SER A 27 -10.13 8.37 5.75
N SER A 28 -10.65 8.17 4.54
CA SER A 28 -9.89 8.20 3.30
C SER A 28 -10.66 9.04 2.29
N VAL A 29 -9.98 10.02 1.69
CA VAL A 29 -10.53 10.87 0.63
C VAL A 29 -9.57 10.91 -0.56
N PRO A 30 -10.05 11.14 -1.79
CA PRO A 30 -9.17 11.38 -2.94
C PRO A 30 -8.26 12.57 -2.68
N THR A 31 -6.96 12.43 -2.93
CA THR A 31 -5.98 13.52 -2.72
C THR A 31 -6.20 14.67 -3.71
N GLY A 32 -6.45 14.34 -4.98
CA GLY A 32 -6.71 15.33 -6.01
C GLY A 32 -5.58 16.34 -6.22
N PHE A 33 -5.92 17.48 -6.84
CA PHE A 33 -4.98 18.57 -7.08
C PHE A 33 -4.74 19.42 -5.83
N ASP A 34 -5.80 19.69 -5.07
CA ASP A 34 -5.74 20.49 -3.84
C ASP A 34 -5.48 19.58 -2.64
N GLN A 35 -4.19 19.30 -2.41
CA GLN A 35 -3.75 18.38 -1.37
C GLN A 35 -4.04 18.90 0.04
N GLU A 36 -3.95 20.20 0.27
CA GLU A 36 -4.21 20.80 1.59
C GLU A 36 -5.69 20.63 1.95
N LYS A 37 -6.60 20.89 0.99
CA LYS A 37 -8.01 20.61 1.20
C LYS A 37 -8.29 19.13 1.47
N ALA A 38 -7.65 18.21 0.72
CA ALA A 38 -7.83 16.78 0.96
C ALA A 38 -7.34 16.34 2.36
N VAL A 39 -6.28 16.97 2.86
CA VAL A 39 -5.81 16.78 4.24
C VAL A 39 -6.88 17.22 5.23
N ASP A 40 -7.41 18.44 5.10
CA ASP A 40 -8.45 18.98 5.97
C ASP A 40 -9.73 18.13 5.96
N ASP A 41 -10.22 17.78 4.77
CA ASP A 41 -11.40 16.93 4.57
C ASP A 41 -11.20 15.54 5.20
N SER A 42 -10.00 14.95 5.06
CA SER A 42 -9.69 13.66 5.65
C SER A 42 -9.71 13.71 7.19
N LEU A 43 -9.16 14.79 7.77
CA LEU A 43 -9.09 14.97 9.22
C LEU A 43 -10.47 15.22 9.81
N GLU A 44 -11.27 16.09 9.20
CA GLU A 44 -12.64 16.38 9.65
C GLU A 44 -13.50 15.10 9.67
N ASN A 45 -13.45 14.32 8.59
CA ASN A 45 -14.18 13.06 8.50
C ASN A 45 -13.72 12.03 9.53
N ALA A 46 -12.42 11.94 9.82
CA ALA A 46 -11.88 11.03 10.82
C ALA A 46 -12.26 11.44 12.25
N LEU A 47 -12.26 12.74 12.56
CA LEU A 47 -12.73 13.30 13.83
C LEU A 47 -14.22 13.04 14.04
N LYS A 48 -15.03 13.22 12.99
CA LYS A 48 -16.46 12.91 13.00
C LYS A 48 -16.72 11.42 13.25
N ALA A 49 -15.95 10.54 12.58
CA ALA A 49 -16.03 9.10 12.81
C ALA A 49 -15.65 8.72 14.25
N ALA A 50 -14.70 9.43 14.86
CA ALA A 50 -14.30 9.27 16.26
C ALA A 50 -15.26 9.91 17.27
N GLY A 51 -16.18 10.77 16.83
CA GLY A 51 -17.09 11.49 17.72
C GLY A 51 -16.38 12.53 18.62
N ILE A 52 -15.25 13.08 18.18
CA ILE A 52 -14.45 14.07 18.93
C ILE A 52 -14.21 15.33 18.11
N SER A 53 -13.66 16.37 18.75
CA SER A 53 -13.26 17.61 18.11
C SER A 53 -11.75 17.68 17.88
N ARG A 54 -11.28 18.58 17.01
CA ARG A 54 -9.85 18.83 16.80
C ARG A 54 -9.13 19.21 18.10
N LYS A 55 -9.80 19.85 19.06
CA LYS A 55 -9.21 20.30 20.33
C LYS A 55 -8.83 19.14 21.25
N ASP A 56 -9.44 17.97 21.05
CA ASP A 56 -9.16 16.77 21.84
C ASP A 56 -7.88 16.06 21.37
N VAL A 57 -7.44 16.33 20.14
CA VAL A 57 -6.22 15.74 19.56
C VAL A 57 -4.98 16.50 20.00
N GLN A 58 -4.08 15.80 20.69
CA GLN A 58 -2.91 16.40 21.35
C GLN A 58 -1.72 16.56 20.41
N LYS A 59 -1.51 15.60 19.49
CA LYS A 59 -0.43 15.60 18.49
C LYS A 59 -0.93 15.03 17.17
N ILE A 60 -0.48 15.60 16.06
CA ILE A 60 -0.73 15.14 14.69
C ILE A 60 0.59 14.96 13.98
N PHE A 61 0.88 13.76 13.49
CA PHE A 61 2.03 13.54 12.61
C PHE A 61 1.60 13.27 11.17
N GLY A 62 2.33 13.87 10.21
CA GLY A 62 2.11 13.71 8.77
C GLY A 62 3.11 12.74 8.12
N THR A 63 2.68 12.00 7.10
CA THR A 63 3.52 11.12 6.26
C THR A 63 2.95 11.07 4.83
N GLY A 64 3.56 10.28 3.95
CA GLY A 64 3.19 10.15 2.54
C GLY A 64 4.00 11.08 1.63
N SER A 65 3.90 10.83 0.32
CA SER A 65 4.58 11.63 -0.71
C SER A 65 4.18 13.11 -0.69
N GLY A 66 2.96 13.41 -0.24
CA GLY A 66 2.42 14.76 -0.04
C GLY A 66 2.53 15.30 1.39
N LYS A 67 3.35 14.72 2.27
CA LYS A 67 3.45 15.15 3.70
C LYS A 67 3.69 16.64 3.90
N ASN A 68 4.34 17.31 2.94
CA ASN A 68 4.58 18.76 3.00
C ASN A 68 3.28 19.60 2.93
N SER A 69 2.18 19.00 2.47
CA SER A 69 0.84 19.60 2.42
C SER A 69 0.08 19.43 3.74
N VAL A 70 0.61 18.64 4.69
CA VAL A 70 0.03 18.46 6.03
C VAL A 70 0.49 19.59 6.96
N LYS A 71 0.06 20.82 6.69
CA LYS A 71 0.55 22.03 7.37
C LYS A 71 0.25 22.09 8.88
N MET A 72 -0.77 21.37 9.32
CA MET A 72 -1.22 21.29 10.71
C MET A 72 -0.55 20.18 11.52
N ALA A 73 0.37 19.43 10.92
CA ALA A 73 1.14 18.43 11.64
C ALA A 73 2.15 19.10 12.58
N ASP A 74 2.25 18.56 13.79
CA ASP A 74 3.28 18.94 14.75
C ASP A 74 4.67 18.45 14.31
N ASP A 75 4.73 17.33 13.58
CA ASP A 75 5.94 16.81 12.94
C ASP A 75 5.60 15.95 11.71
N THR A 76 6.61 15.70 10.87
CA THR A 76 6.50 14.78 9.73
C THR A 76 7.38 13.55 9.93
N VAL A 77 6.84 12.39 9.57
CA VAL A 77 7.52 11.11 9.66
C VAL A 77 7.93 10.65 8.26
N ASN A 78 9.13 10.10 8.13
CA ASN A 78 9.53 9.40 6.92
C ASN A 78 8.64 8.16 6.73
N ASP A 79 8.09 8.01 5.53
CA ASP A 79 7.17 6.95 5.17
C ASP A 79 7.69 5.53 5.45
N ILE A 80 9.00 5.28 5.33
CA ILE A 80 9.61 3.99 5.70
C ILE A 80 9.45 3.71 7.20
N LYS A 81 9.61 4.72 8.04
CA LYS A 81 9.40 4.62 9.48
C LYS A 81 7.91 4.49 9.80
N ALA A 82 7.05 5.22 9.10
CA ALA A 82 5.60 5.16 9.27
C ALA A 82 5.04 3.78 8.91
N MET A 83 5.36 3.23 7.73
CA MET A 83 4.91 1.90 7.32
C MET A 83 5.43 0.79 8.25
N ALA A 84 6.68 0.91 8.74
CA ALA A 84 7.27 -0.04 9.68
C ALA A 84 6.53 -0.06 11.01
N LYS A 85 6.28 1.12 11.60
CA LYS A 85 5.51 1.24 12.85
C LYS A 85 4.07 0.81 12.67
N GLY A 86 3.46 1.09 11.52
CA GLY A 86 2.12 0.61 11.17
C GLY A 86 2.04 -0.91 11.09
N ALA A 87 2.96 -1.55 10.38
CA ALA A 87 3.01 -3.01 10.29
C ALA A 87 3.26 -3.65 11.67
N PHE A 88 4.18 -3.09 12.46
CA PHE A 88 4.49 -3.60 13.80
C PHE A 88 3.32 -3.44 14.78
N TYR A 89 2.54 -2.35 14.66
CA TYR A 89 1.31 -2.16 15.42
C TYR A 89 0.29 -3.29 15.19
N PHE A 90 0.07 -3.68 13.92
CA PHE A 90 -0.86 -4.75 13.58
C PHE A 90 -0.28 -6.14 13.87
N TYR A 91 1.01 -6.34 13.61
CA TYR A 91 1.71 -7.62 13.70
C TYR A 91 3.07 -7.44 14.40
N PRO A 92 3.13 -7.55 15.74
CA PRO A 92 4.38 -7.34 16.51
C PRO A 92 5.53 -8.32 16.20
N LYS A 93 5.23 -9.42 15.51
CA LYS A 93 6.23 -10.39 15.05
C LYS A 93 6.79 -10.09 13.66
N ALA A 94 6.24 -9.10 12.96
CA ALA A 94 6.69 -8.73 11.63
C ALA A 94 8.19 -8.37 11.64
N ARG A 95 8.91 -8.86 10.63
CA ARG A 95 10.32 -8.51 10.37
C ARG A 95 10.52 -7.94 8.97
N THR A 96 9.52 -8.04 8.12
CA THR A 96 9.48 -7.41 6.80
C THR A 96 8.11 -6.80 6.57
N VAL A 97 8.06 -5.59 6.04
CA VAL A 97 6.84 -4.94 5.56
C VAL A 97 7.02 -4.54 4.11
N ALA A 98 5.99 -4.77 3.29
CA ALA A 98 5.86 -4.17 1.96
C ALA A 98 4.61 -3.28 1.93
N ASP A 99 4.74 -2.05 1.46
CA ASP A 99 3.63 -1.12 1.25
C ASP A 99 3.53 -0.87 -0.25
N VAL A 100 2.42 -1.29 -0.84
CA VAL A 100 2.18 -1.17 -2.28
C VAL A 100 0.95 -0.30 -2.50
N GLY A 101 1.23 0.98 -2.76
CA GLY A 101 0.25 2.01 -3.01
C GLY A 101 -0.13 2.14 -4.48
N ALA A 102 -0.73 3.29 -4.83
CA ALA A 102 -1.18 3.55 -6.20
C ALA A 102 0.00 3.79 -7.17
N GLU A 103 1.02 4.54 -6.76
CA GLU A 103 2.11 4.97 -7.66
C GLU A 103 3.49 4.46 -7.25
N GLU A 104 3.60 3.89 -6.06
CA GLU A 104 4.87 3.44 -5.50
C GLU A 104 4.72 2.12 -4.74
N GLY A 105 5.82 1.37 -4.73
CA GLY A 105 5.99 0.17 -3.92
C GLY A 105 7.25 0.31 -3.08
N ARG A 106 7.14 -0.03 -1.80
CA ARG A 106 8.23 0.08 -0.81
C ARG A 106 8.32 -1.20 -0.02
N ALA A 107 9.53 -1.55 0.41
CA ALA A 107 9.77 -2.64 1.34
C ALA A 107 10.77 -2.22 2.41
N ALA A 108 10.56 -2.66 3.65
CA ALA A 108 11.47 -2.40 4.75
C ALA A 108 11.65 -3.66 5.61
N LYS A 109 12.90 -3.89 6.02
CA LYS A 109 13.28 -4.86 7.05
C LYS A 109 13.21 -4.15 8.39
N MET A 110 12.69 -4.83 9.40
CA MET A 110 12.47 -4.27 10.73
C MET A 110 13.22 -5.02 11.82
N ASP A 111 13.63 -4.31 12.87
CA ASP A 111 14.11 -4.89 14.12
C ASP A 111 12.95 -5.38 15.01
N GLU A 112 13.27 -5.93 16.19
CA GLU A 112 12.28 -6.45 17.14
C GLU A 112 11.40 -5.37 17.79
N LYS A 113 11.69 -4.09 17.56
CA LYS A 113 10.96 -2.92 18.07
C LYS A 113 10.19 -2.21 16.94
N GLY A 114 10.13 -2.80 15.76
CA GLY A 114 9.45 -2.23 14.59
C GLY A 114 10.16 -1.01 14.00
N ASN A 115 11.46 -0.85 14.24
CA ASN A 115 12.25 0.19 13.58
C ASN A 115 12.82 -0.35 12.25
N PRO A 116 12.79 0.43 11.17
CA PRO A 116 13.39 0.02 9.91
C PRO A 116 14.92 -0.06 10.04
N VAL A 117 15.51 -1.16 9.57
CA VAL A 117 16.98 -1.39 9.55
C VAL A 117 17.56 -1.36 8.14
N ASP A 118 16.76 -1.69 7.14
CA ASP A 118 17.12 -1.64 5.72
C ASP A 118 15.84 -1.46 4.90
N PHE A 119 15.93 -0.88 3.72
CA PHE A 119 14.76 -0.59 2.88
C PHE A 119 15.10 -0.56 1.39
N ALA A 120 14.09 -0.87 0.58
CA ALA A 120 14.14 -0.77 -0.87
C ALA A 120 12.86 -0.09 -1.37
N ILE A 121 13.01 0.82 -2.33
CA ILE A 121 11.92 1.63 -2.88
C ILE A 121 11.94 1.49 -4.40
N ASN A 122 10.76 1.28 -4.97
CA ASN A 122 10.51 1.39 -6.40
C ASN A 122 9.85 2.75 -6.66
N GLU A 123 10.68 3.78 -6.78
CA GLU A 123 10.25 5.15 -7.07
C GLU A 123 10.07 5.35 -8.58
N LYS A 124 9.03 6.09 -8.97
CA LYS A 124 8.80 6.61 -10.34
C LYS A 124 8.55 5.55 -11.42
N CYS A 125 8.35 4.29 -11.05
CA CYS A 125 8.01 3.22 -11.98
C CYS A 125 6.64 2.62 -11.64
N ALA A 126 5.64 2.95 -12.47
CA ALA A 126 4.27 2.47 -12.30
C ALA A 126 4.18 0.94 -12.27
N ALA A 127 5.09 0.22 -12.94
CA ALA A 127 5.02 -1.24 -13.10
C ALA A 127 5.07 -2.05 -11.80
N GLY A 128 5.49 -1.44 -10.69
CA GLY A 128 5.48 -2.03 -9.35
C GLY A 128 4.48 -1.36 -8.39
N ALA A 129 3.40 -0.76 -8.90
CA ALA A 129 2.40 -0.06 -8.11
C ALA A 129 0.98 -0.33 -8.64
N GLY A 130 -0.05 0.04 -7.87
CA GLY A 130 -1.45 -0.22 -8.21
C GLY A 130 -1.90 0.35 -9.56
N ALA A 131 -1.33 1.48 -9.99
CA ALA A 131 -1.56 2.10 -11.29
C ALA A 131 -1.22 1.17 -12.47
N PHE A 132 -0.32 0.20 -12.27
CA PHE A 132 -0.05 -0.86 -13.25
C PHE A 132 -1.28 -1.72 -13.49
N ILE A 133 -1.85 -2.29 -12.43
CA ILE A 133 -3.04 -3.16 -12.53
C ILE A 133 -4.20 -2.35 -13.09
N GLU A 134 -4.36 -1.08 -12.70
CA GLU A 134 -5.39 -0.19 -13.24
C GLU A 134 -5.25 0.03 -14.76
N ALA A 135 -4.02 0.22 -15.26
CA ALA A 135 -3.77 0.36 -16.69
C ALA A 135 -4.07 -0.94 -17.44
N MET A 136 -3.61 -2.08 -16.91
CA MET A 136 -3.84 -3.37 -17.54
C MET A 136 -5.32 -3.78 -17.49
N ALA A 137 -6.06 -3.41 -16.43
CA ALA A 137 -7.49 -3.65 -16.32
C ALA A 137 -8.26 -2.93 -17.44
N ARG A 138 -7.88 -1.68 -17.76
CA ARG A 138 -8.44 -0.93 -18.90
C ARG A 138 -8.14 -1.62 -20.22
N ALA A 139 -6.89 -2.02 -20.46
CA ALA A 139 -6.50 -2.71 -21.70
C ALA A 139 -7.18 -4.08 -21.86
N LEU A 140 -7.45 -4.77 -20.74
CA LEU A 140 -8.16 -6.05 -20.71
C LEU A 140 -9.70 -5.88 -20.65
N GLU A 141 -10.21 -4.65 -20.68
CA GLU A 141 -11.64 -4.33 -20.55
C GLU A 141 -12.29 -5.06 -19.35
N THR A 142 -11.69 -4.86 -18.17
CA THR A 142 -12.08 -5.48 -16.89
C THR A 142 -12.11 -4.44 -15.80
N SER A 143 -12.98 -4.58 -14.81
CA SER A 143 -12.90 -3.74 -13.62
C SER A 143 -11.65 -4.07 -12.80
N LEU A 144 -11.13 -3.09 -12.05
CA LEU A 144 -9.98 -3.32 -11.19
C LEU A 144 -10.25 -4.40 -10.14
N GLU A 145 -11.48 -4.42 -9.63
CA GLU A 145 -11.97 -5.34 -8.60
C GLU A 145 -12.03 -6.79 -9.09
N GLU A 146 -12.29 -7.00 -10.38
CA GLU A 146 -12.34 -8.32 -11.00
C GLU A 146 -10.96 -8.89 -11.34
N MET A 147 -9.94 -8.05 -11.51
CA MET A 147 -8.59 -8.49 -11.91
C MET A 147 -8.04 -9.57 -10.97
N GLY A 148 -8.08 -9.32 -9.66
CA GLY A 148 -7.56 -10.25 -8.65
C GLY A 148 -8.26 -11.62 -8.67
N PRO A 149 -9.60 -11.67 -8.48
CA PRO A 149 -10.37 -12.91 -8.59
C PRO A 149 -10.20 -13.65 -9.92
N LEU A 150 -10.05 -12.91 -11.02
CA LEU A 150 -9.84 -13.47 -12.35
C LEU A 150 -8.48 -14.18 -12.46
N ALA A 151 -7.42 -13.60 -11.88
CA ALA A 151 -6.09 -14.22 -11.85
C ALA A 151 -6.06 -15.55 -11.10
N LEU A 152 -6.89 -15.70 -10.06
CA LEU A 152 -6.97 -16.94 -9.26
C LEU A 152 -7.58 -18.12 -10.01
N LYS A 153 -8.25 -17.89 -11.15
CA LYS A 153 -8.86 -18.95 -11.96
C LYS A 153 -7.88 -19.61 -12.92
N SER A 154 -6.68 -19.03 -13.10
CA SER A 154 -5.65 -19.54 -14.01
C SER A 154 -4.65 -20.42 -13.28
N ASP A 155 -4.31 -21.55 -13.90
CA ASP A 155 -3.20 -22.43 -13.55
C ASP A 155 -1.97 -22.24 -14.45
N LYS A 156 -2.10 -21.43 -15.51
CA LYS A 156 -1.05 -21.21 -16.50
C LYS A 156 -0.07 -20.14 -16.06
N THR A 157 1.19 -20.30 -16.47
CA THR A 157 2.21 -19.27 -16.28
C THR A 157 2.60 -18.72 -17.64
N ILE A 158 2.18 -17.49 -17.91
CA ILE A 158 2.54 -16.75 -19.11
C ILE A 158 3.53 -15.67 -18.69
N PRO A 159 4.77 -15.68 -19.19
CA PRO A 159 5.73 -14.63 -18.85
C PRO A 159 5.29 -13.31 -19.49
N MET A 160 5.38 -12.23 -18.73
CA MET A 160 5.27 -10.87 -19.26
C MET A 160 6.66 -10.23 -19.27
N ASN A 161 7.17 -9.93 -20.46
CA ASN A 161 8.55 -9.49 -20.67
C ASN A 161 8.70 -7.99 -20.44
N ALA A 162 7.65 -7.23 -20.72
CA ALA A 162 7.64 -5.79 -20.59
C ALA A 162 7.94 -5.33 -19.16
N GLN A 163 9.00 -4.53 -19.03
CA GLN A 163 9.39 -3.92 -17.76
C GLN A 163 8.62 -2.63 -17.48
N CYS A 164 8.25 -1.89 -18.54
CA CYS A 164 7.50 -0.63 -18.48
C CYS A 164 5.99 -0.87 -18.62
N ALA A 165 5.18 -0.12 -17.87
CA ALA A 165 3.71 -0.20 -17.92
C ALA A 165 3.15 0.02 -19.33
N ILE A 166 3.71 0.96 -20.11
CA ILE A 166 3.27 1.25 -21.48
C ILE A 166 3.50 0.05 -22.40
N PHE A 167 4.67 -0.59 -22.30
CA PHE A 167 4.97 -1.78 -23.10
C PHE A 167 4.19 -3.00 -22.62
N ALA A 168 3.92 -3.09 -21.32
CA ALA A 168 3.07 -4.15 -20.78
C ALA A 168 1.64 -4.04 -21.30
N GLU A 169 1.12 -2.81 -21.45
CA GLU A 169 -0.18 -2.58 -22.07
C GLU A 169 -0.22 -3.11 -23.51
N SER A 170 0.84 -2.85 -24.27
CA SER A 170 0.99 -3.37 -25.64
C SER A 170 1.10 -4.90 -25.66
N GLU A 171 1.81 -5.50 -24.68
CA GLU A 171 1.93 -6.95 -24.54
C GLU A 171 0.58 -7.60 -24.19
N VAL A 172 -0.22 -6.97 -23.32
CA VAL A 172 -1.61 -7.38 -23.02
C VAL A 172 -2.47 -7.38 -24.29
N VAL A 173 -2.42 -6.33 -25.10
CA VAL A 173 -3.14 -6.28 -26.39
C VAL A 173 -2.67 -7.40 -27.32
N GLY A 174 -1.36 -7.70 -27.36
CA GLY A 174 -0.81 -8.83 -28.09
C GLY A 174 -1.39 -10.17 -27.64
N LEU A 175 -1.50 -10.41 -26.32
CA LEU A 175 -2.10 -11.62 -25.76
C LEU A 175 -3.59 -11.74 -26.08
N ILE A 176 -4.32 -10.62 -26.12
CA ILE A 176 -5.73 -10.57 -26.53
C ILE A 176 -5.88 -10.99 -27.99
N HIS A 177 -5.06 -10.45 -28.90
CA HIS A 177 -5.07 -10.84 -30.32
C HIS A 177 -4.67 -12.31 -30.53
N ALA A 178 -3.81 -12.84 -29.67
CA ALA A 178 -3.47 -14.26 -29.63
C ALA A 178 -4.58 -15.15 -29.04
N LYS A 179 -5.73 -14.58 -28.66
CA LYS A 179 -6.86 -15.27 -28.02
C LYS A 179 -6.48 -15.98 -26.73
N THR A 180 -5.57 -15.39 -25.97
CA THR A 180 -5.22 -15.86 -24.63
C THR A 180 -6.40 -15.64 -23.69
N GLU A 181 -6.71 -16.61 -22.85
CA GLU A 181 -7.80 -16.51 -21.89
C GLU A 181 -7.58 -15.34 -20.90
N LYS A 182 -8.67 -14.63 -20.61
CA LYS A 182 -8.64 -13.41 -19.77
C LYS A 182 -8.00 -13.65 -18.39
N GLN A 183 -8.26 -14.81 -17.81
CA GLN A 183 -7.68 -15.27 -16.54
C GLN A 183 -6.16 -15.48 -16.60
N ASP A 184 -5.66 -15.99 -17.73
CA ASP A 184 -4.24 -16.24 -17.93
C ASP A 184 -3.48 -14.92 -18.09
N ILE A 185 -4.07 -13.96 -18.82
CA ILE A 185 -3.54 -12.59 -18.93
C ILE A 185 -3.53 -11.91 -17.56
N SER A 186 -4.64 -11.96 -16.82
CA SER A 186 -4.72 -11.38 -15.47
C SER A 186 -3.66 -11.97 -14.54
N LYS A 187 -3.48 -13.29 -14.53
CA LYS A 187 -2.43 -13.91 -13.72
C LYS A 187 -1.03 -13.45 -14.14
N SER A 188 -0.74 -13.36 -15.44
CA SER A 188 0.54 -12.83 -15.94
C SER A 188 0.83 -11.41 -15.44
N ILE A 189 -0.19 -10.55 -15.41
CA ILE A 189 -0.11 -9.18 -14.88
C ILE A 189 0.29 -9.17 -13.40
N HIS A 190 -0.42 -9.95 -12.57
CA HIS A 190 -0.15 -10.01 -11.13
C HIS A 190 1.22 -10.64 -10.83
N ASP A 191 1.60 -11.69 -11.55
CA ASP A 191 2.90 -12.37 -11.41
C ASP A 191 4.04 -11.39 -11.73
N SER A 192 3.89 -10.62 -12.81
CA SER A 192 4.87 -9.60 -13.20
C SER A 192 5.00 -8.51 -12.15
N MET A 193 3.89 -7.97 -11.62
CA MET A 193 3.94 -6.96 -10.57
C MET A 193 4.54 -7.51 -9.26
N ALA A 194 4.12 -8.70 -8.84
CA ALA A 194 4.64 -9.37 -7.64
C ALA A 194 6.14 -9.60 -7.73
N SER A 195 6.66 -10.05 -8.88
CA SER A 195 8.10 -10.27 -9.07
C SER A 195 8.95 -9.02 -8.78
N ARG A 196 8.43 -7.82 -9.08
CA ARG A 196 9.11 -6.54 -8.80
C ARG A 196 9.15 -6.23 -7.31
N ILE A 197 8.02 -6.41 -6.62
CA ILE A 197 7.96 -6.21 -5.16
C ILE A 197 8.83 -7.25 -4.43
N VAL A 198 8.77 -8.51 -4.86
CA VAL A 198 9.62 -9.58 -4.31
C VAL A 198 11.10 -9.32 -4.55
N SER A 199 11.48 -8.79 -5.72
CA SER A 199 12.87 -8.38 -5.98
C SER A 199 13.35 -7.34 -4.96
N MET A 200 12.51 -6.35 -4.61
CA MET A 200 12.84 -5.39 -3.54
C MET A 200 12.99 -6.06 -2.18
N ILE A 201 12.07 -6.94 -1.81
CA ILE A 201 12.16 -7.68 -0.53
C ILE A 201 13.43 -8.54 -0.48
N ARG A 202 13.78 -9.23 -1.58
CA ARG A 202 14.99 -10.06 -1.64
C ARG A 202 16.27 -9.23 -1.48
N ARG A 203 16.29 -7.98 -1.95
CA ARG A 203 17.45 -7.08 -1.78
C ARG A 203 17.73 -6.72 -0.33
N ILE A 204 16.70 -6.59 0.50
CA ILE A 204 16.81 -6.30 1.94
C ILE A 204 16.81 -7.57 2.81
N GLY A 205 16.70 -8.74 2.17
CA GLY A 205 16.53 -10.03 2.81
C GLY A 205 15.06 -10.33 3.16
N VAL A 206 14.62 -11.55 2.86
CA VAL A 206 13.28 -12.04 3.27
C VAL A 206 13.35 -12.43 4.74
N ASN A 207 12.68 -11.68 5.62
CA ASN A 207 12.63 -11.97 7.05
C ASN A 207 11.16 -12.11 7.48
N GLU A 208 10.77 -13.31 7.86
CA GLU A 208 9.40 -13.58 8.35
C GLU A 208 9.22 -13.03 9.79
N ASP A 209 8.05 -12.52 10.15
CA ASP A 209 6.81 -12.47 9.36
C ASP A 209 6.79 -11.32 8.33
N VAL A 210 6.16 -11.56 7.16
CA VAL A 210 6.00 -10.57 6.09
C VAL A 210 4.59 -9.96 6.15
N VAL A 211 4.52 -8.63 6.29
CA VAL A 211 3.27 -7.85 6.28
C VAL A 211 3.10 -7.10 4.97
N MET A 212 1.89 -7.08 4.42
CA MET A 212 1.50 -6.24 3.30
C MET A 212 0.60 -5.09 3.77
N LEU A 213 0.98 -3.88 3.40
CA LEU A 213 0.22 -2.65 3.56
C LEU A 213 -0.10 -2.06 2.17
N GLY A 214 -0.89 -1.00 2.16
CA GLY A 214 -1.29 -0.32 0.93
C GLY A 214 -2.50 -0.98 0.26
N GLY A 215 -3.17 -0.22 -0.61
CA GLY A 215 -4.44 -0.64 -1.22
C GLY A 215 -4.32 -1.91 -2.07
N VAL A 216 -3.15 -2.18 -2.65
CA VAL A 216 -2.93 -3.39 -3.45
C VAL A 216 -2.95 -4.66 -2.60
N GLY A 217 -2.76 -4.54 -1.27
CA GLY A 217 -2.97 -5.65 -0.32
C GLY A 217 -4.38 -6.23 -0.34
N ARG A 218 -5.38 -5.49 -0.85
CA ARG A 218 -6.75 -6.00 -1.04
C ARG A 218 -6.91 -6.88 -2.28
N ASN A 219 -5.97 -6.89 -3.21
CA ASN A 219 -6.06 -7.67 -4.44
C ASN A 219 -5.60 -9.12 -4.20
N PRO A 220 -6.50 -10.10 -4.24
CA PRO A 220 -6.15 -11.48 -3.88
C PRO A 220 -5.27 -12.17 -4.93
N GLY A 221 -5.33 -11.75 -6.19
CA GLY A 221 -4.43 -12.22 -7.25
C GLY A 221 -2.99 -11.78 -7.01
N PHE A 222 -2.81 -10.52 -6.60
CA PHE A 222 -1.49 -9.99 -6.22
C PHE A 222 -0.94 -10.69 -4.97
N VAL A 223 -1.76 -10.86 -3.93
CA VAL A 223 -1.35 -11.56 -2.69
C VAL A 223 -0.93 -13.00 -2.99
N LYS A 224 -1.69 -13.71 -3.83
CA LYS A 224 -1.35 -15.10 -4.21
C LYS A 224 -0.07 -15.17 -5.03
N ALA A 225 0.16 -14.21 -5.92
CA ALA A 225 1.40 -14.08 -6.66
C ALA A 225 2.60 -13.82 -5.72
N MET A 226 2.46 -12.89 -4.77
CA MET A 226 3.49 -12.60 -3.75
C MET A 226 3.84 -13.85 -2.91
N GLN A 227 2.83 -14.59 -2.43
CA GLN A 227 3.02 -15.84 -1.68
C GLN A 227 3.85 -16.85 -2.47
N ARG A 228 3.50 -17.05 -3.75
CA ARG A 228 4.21 -17.98 -4.63
C ARG A 228 5.64 -17.54 -4.90
N GLU A 229 5.86 -16.27 -5.22
CA GLU A 229 7.19 -15.72 -5.53
C GLU A 229 8.13 -15.69 -4.30
N LEU A 230 7.60 -15.50 -3.09
CA LEU A 230 8.36 -15.56 -1.84
C LEU A 230 8.48 -16.98 -1.27
N ASN A 231 7.76 -17.96 -1.83
CA ASN A 231 7.61 -19.30 -1.28
C ASN A 231 7.11 -19.29 0.19
N LEU A 232 6.10 -18.45 0.45
CA LEU A 232 5.48 -18.28 1.77
C LEU A 232 4.03 -18.78 1.75
N ASN A 233 3.65 -19.51 2.80
CA ASN A 233 2.26 -19.94 3.00
C ASN A 233 1.35 -18.79 3.42
N THR A 234 1.91 -17.76 4.06
CA THR A 234 1.15 -16.66 4.64
C THR A 234 1.86 -15.34 4.42
N ILE A 235 1.08 -14.33 4.03
CA ILE A 235 1.45 -12.93 4.08
C ILE A 235 0.38 -12.28 4.95
N TYR A 236 0.81 -11.54 5.96
CA TYR A 236 -0.08 -10.92 6.94
C TYR A 236 -0.60 -9.59 6.37
N ILE A 237 -1.90 -9.36 6.42
CA ILE A 237 -2.55 -8.18 5.85
C ILE A 237 -3.59 -7.68 6.85
N PRO A 238 -3.49 -6.44 7.36
CA PRO A 238 -4.52 -5.87 8.22
C PRO A 238 -5.86 -5.79 7.48
N ASP A 239 -6.97 -5.65 8.23
CA ASP A 239 -8.31 -5.51 7.62
C ASP A 239 -8.41 -4.31 6.67
N ASP A 240 -7.73 -3.21 7.01
CA ASP A 240 -7.64 -2.00 6.21
C ASP A 240 -6.16 -1.64 5.92
N PRO A 241 -5.50 -2.37 5.00
CA PRO A 241 -4.05 -2.25 4.77
C PRO A 241 -3.65 -0.86 4.25
N GLU A 242 -4.54 -0.14 3.58
CA GLU A 242 -4.31 1.22 3.07
C GLU A 242 -4.10 2.27 4.17
N PHE A 243 -4.46 1.96 5.41
CA PHE A 243 -4.23 2.85 6.56
C PHE A 243 -2.90 2.56 7.28
N GLY A 244 -2.13 1.55 6.87
CA GLY A 244 -0.93 1.12 7.60
C GLY A 244 0.05 2.26 7.92
N SER A 245 0.41 3.07 6.93
CA SER A 245 1.36 4.17 7.10
C SER A 245 0.80 5.29 8.00
N CYS A 246 -0.48 5.67 7.87
CA CYS A 246 -1.08 6.66 8.77
C CYS A 246 -1.26 6.14 10.20
N VAL A 247 -1.50 4.84 10.40
CA VAL A 247 -1.48 4.21 11.73
C VAL A 247 -0.10 4.36 12.36
N GLY A 248 0.97 4.08 11.63
CA GLY A 248 2.33 4.24 12.15
C GLY A 248 2.65 5.69 12.53
N ALA A 249 2.17 6.66 11.75
CA ALA A 249 2.29 8.08 12.10
C ALA A 249 1.51 8.41 13.40
N ALA A 250 0.29 7.89 13.56
CA ALA A 250 -0.52 8.10 14.77
C ALA A 250 0.12 7.47 16.02
N VAL A 251 0.72 6.28 15.88
CA VAL A 251 1.47 5.60 16.95
C VAL A 251 2.65 6.46 17.40
N LEU A 252 3.47 6.93 16.46
CA LEU A 252 4.63 7.79 16.75
C LEU A 252 4.21 9.14 17.36
N ALA A 253 3.08 9.71 16.94
CA ALA A 253 2.52 10.90 17.56
C ALA A 253 2.04 10.64 19.01
N GLY A 254 1.70 9.40 19.34
CA GLY A 254 1.30 8.98 20.69
C GLY A 254 2.46 8.68 21.64
N GLU A 255 3.70 8.63 21.12
CA GLU A 255 4.94 8.46 21.89
C GLU A 255 5.40 9.76 22.59
#